data_AF-A0AAD5S111-F1
#
_entry.id   AF-A0AAD5S111-F1
#
_cell.length_a   1.000
_cell.length_b   1.000
_cell.length_c   1.000
_cell.angle_alpha   90.00
_cell.angle_beta   90.00
_cell.angle_gamma   90.00
#
_symmetry.space_group_name_H-M   'P 1'
#
loop_
_entity.id
_entity.type
_entity.pdbx_description
1 polymer ?
#
loop_
_entity_poly.entity_id
_entity_poly.type
_entity_poly.pdbx_seq_one_letter_code
_entity_poly.pdbx_strand_id
1 'polypeptide(L)'
;MASKSAIKDPSGPGKVDDTGSEAGDPRVSSFQSLAAEGDILAKQGDYRKAIDAYSKALNLRPNDKNGLVARSKCHLQLGNAVLALEDANSALKEDGDFFKGIFQKAEALYATGDFEMALVYYHRGNKLRPELNEFRLGIQKAREAIDNSIGNPRDYKFQPPVGARAISTAPSGPSGGMAGQANVGASGGGGPNALRATAKSAGLNVQGGAGGRAATAGAGGGWPASAKSQKQLLGELYADKEYLEMLAGDKDLLNNPNNSIVSLVTDALNYLDTRTEFWRQQKPIYARKKEASRLQTKAINARNRQLIAARAKEHAQREEEQRQREKNPK
;
A
#
# COMPACT_ATOMS: atom_id res chain seq x y z
N MET A 1 19.87 35.70 -85.96
CA MET A 1 21.10 36.27 -85.40
C MET A 1 21.08 36.08 -83.89
N ALA A 2 22.17 35.54 -83.33
CA ALA A 2 22.60 35.49 -81.92
C ALA A 2 21.65 34.81 -80.92
N SER A 3 21.87 33.58 -80.42
CA SER A 3 23.03 32.96 -79.71
C SER A 3 23.09 33.24 -78.20
N LYS A 4 23.24 32.13 -77.44
CA LYS A 4 23.68 31.92 -76.03
C LYS A 4 22.54 31.71 -75.01
N SER A 5 22.26 30.51 -74.47
CA SER A 5 23.04 29.49 -73.71
C SER A 5 23.18 29.78 -72.21
N ALA A 6 22.51 28.98 -71.37
CA ALA A 6 22.91 28.39 -70.06
C ALA A 6 21.66 28.05 -69.20
N ILE A 7 21.18 26.80 -69.18
CA ILE A 7 21.40 25.72 -68.16
C ILE A 7 20.81 26.04 -66.76
N LYS A 8 19.71 25.34 -66.37
CA LYS A 8 19.66 24.28 -65.33
C LYS A 8 18.19 23.86 -65.00
N ASP A 9 17.82 22.64 -65.38
CA ASP A 9 16.66 21.86 -64.86
C ASP A 9 17.07 21.10 -63.56
N PRO A 10 16.21 20.27 -62.91
CA PRO A 10 14.78 20.36 -62.57
C PRO A 10 14.48 19.92 -61.10
N SER A 11 13.31 20.25 -60.53
CA SER A 11 12.61 19.36 -59.57
C SER A 11 11.22 19.90 -59.19
N GLY A 12 10.23 19.01 -59.26
CA GLY A 12 8.80 19.30 -59.24
C GLY A 12 8.16 19.58 -57.87
N PRO A 13 6.82 19.74 -57.86
CA PRO A 13 6.06 20.29 -56.74
C PRO A 13 5.62 19.19 -55.76
N GLY A 14 5.71 19.46 -54.46
CA GLY A 14 5.28 18.53 -53.42
C GLY A 14 4.61 19.27 -52.27
N LYS A 15 3.30 19.55 -52.42
CA LYS A 15 2.40 19.73 -51.27
C LYS A 15 2.25 18.37 -50.60
N VAL A 16 2.60 18.28 -49.32
CA VAL A 16 2.29 17.13 -48.46
C VAL A 16 1.25 17.56 -47.44
N ASP A 17 0.00 17.54 -47.89
CA ASP A 17 -1.14 17.39 -46.99
C ASP A 17 -1.28 15.87 -46.75
N ASP A 18 -0.69 15.38 -45.66
CA ASP A 18 -0.81 13.98 -45.23
C ASP A 18 -2.17 13.75 -44.54
N THR A 19 -3.21 13.71 -45.35
CA THR A 19 -4.45 12.99 -45.02
C THR A 19 -4.44 11.69 -45.82
N GLY A 20 -3.64 10.73 -45.34
CA GLY A 20 -3.66 9.34 -45.79
C GLY A 20 -5.02 8.69 -45.50
N SER A 21 -5.98 8.91 -46.40
CA SER A 21 -7.13 8.03 -46.61
C SER A 21 -6.61 6.71 -47.19
N GLU A 22 -6.14 5.81 -46.33
CA GLU A 22 -5.95 4.40 -46.70
C GLU A 22 -7.33 3.77 -46.93
N ALA A 23 -7.69 3.64 -48.21
CA ALA A 23 -8.75 2.75 -48.66
C ALA A 23 -8.29 1.30 -48.40
N GLY A 24 -8.56 0.81 -47.19
CA GLY A 24 -8.33 -0.58 -46.80
C GLY A 24 -9.30 -1.54 -47.51
N ASP A 25 -8.75 -2.64 -48.01
CA ASP A 25 -9.47 -3.81 -48.53
C ASP A 25 -10.68 -4.18 -47.62
N PRO A 26 -11.90 -4.36 -48.15
CA PRO A 26 -13.10 -4.68 -47.35
C PRO A 26 -13.06 -6.04 -46.62
N ARG A 27 -11.90 -6.74 -46.63
CA ARG A 27 -11.68 -8.03 -45.97
C ARG A 27 -10.86 -7.95 -44.69
N VAL A 28 -10.20 -6.83 -44.40
CA VAL A 28 -9.45 -6.65 -43.14
C VAL A 28 -10.28 -5.79 -42.20
N SER A 29 -11.01 -6.44 -41.29
CA SER A 29 -11.73 -5.72 -40.23
C SER A 29 -10.75 -4.87 -39.43
N SER A 30 -10.95 -3.56 -39.44
CA SER A 30 -10.14 -2.62 -38.66
C SER A 30 -10.21 -2.92 -37.16
N PHE A 31 -9.17 -2.54 -36.41
CA PHE A 31 -9.17 -2.60 -34.95
C PHE A 31 -10.44 -1.98 -34.35
N GLN A 32 -10.82 -0.80 -34.85
CA GLN A 32 -11.97 -0.05 -34.34
C GLN A 32 -13.29 -0.79 -34.60
N SER A 33 -13.46 -1.41 -35.77
CA SER A 33 -14.66 -2.21 -36.06
C SER A 33 -14.77 -3.44 -35.16
N LEU A 34 -13.66 -4.15 -34.90
CA LEU A 34 -13.66 -5.33 -34.02
C LEU A 34 -13.89 -4.95 -32.56
N ALA A 35 -13.30 -3.85 -32.10
CA ALA A 35 -13.55 -3.32 -30.76
C ALA A 35 -15.01 -2.87 -30.58
N ALA A 36 -15.57 -2.18 -31.58
CA ALA A 36 -16.97 -1.77 -31.56
C ALA A 36 -17.94 -2.97 -31.60
N GLU A 37 -17.63 -4.02 -32.37
CA GLU A 37 -18.37 -5.27 -32.35
C GLU A 37 -18.34 -5.92 -30.95
N GLY A 38 -17.16 -5.97 -30.32
CA GLY A 38 -17.01 -6.42 -28.94
C GLY A 38 -17.84 -5.62 -27.94
N ASP A 39 -17.90 -4.30 -28.08
CA ASP A 39 -18.72 -3.42 -27.24
C ASP A 39 -20.22 -3.68 -27.40
N ILE A 40 -20.68 -3.91 -28.64
CA ILE A 40 -22.08 -4.23 -28.94
C ILE A 40 -22.45 -5.58 -28.33
N LEU A 41 -21.62 -6.61 -28.54
CA LEU A 41 -21.83 -7.96 -28.00
C LEU A 41 -21.81 -7.96 -26.47
N ALA A 42 -20.90 -7.20 -25.85
CA ALA A 42 -20.84 -7.05 -24.40
C ALA A 42 -22.09 -6.38 -23.84
N LYS A 43 -22.65 -5.38 -24.53
CA LYS A 43 -23.92 -4.73 -24.16
C LYS A 43 -25.13 -5.66 -24.31
N GLN A 44 -25.07 -6.59 -25.26
CA GLN A 44 -26.10 -7.62 -25.46
C GLN A 44 -26.01 -8.76 -24.42
N GLY A 45 -24.95 -8.81 -23.60
CA GLY A 45 -24.71 -9.88 -22.63
C GLY A 45 -24.00 -11.12 -23.23
N ASP A 46 -23.66 -11.08 -24.52
CA ASP A 46 -22.96 -12.15 -25.24
C ASP A 46 -21.44 -12.10 -24.97
N TYR A 47 -21.05 -12.29 -23.71
CA TYR A 47 -19.66 -12.07 -23.27
C TYR A 47 -18.64 -12.99 -23.93
N ARG A 48 -19.01 -14.23 -24.29
CA ARG A 48 -18.11 -15.16 -25.00
C ARG A 48 -17.72 -14.63 -26.38
N LYS A 49 -18.71 -14.23 -27.18
CA LYS A 49 -18.47 -13.64 -28.51
C LYS A 49 -17.75 -12.29 -28.40
N ALA A 50 -18.07 -11.50 -27.38
CA ALA A 50 -17.38 -10.25 -27.11
C ALA A 50 -15.87 -10.48 -26.87
N ILE A 51 -15.50 -11.50 -26.07
CA ILE A 51 -14.09 -11.87 -25.84
C ILE A 51 -13.41 -12.26 -27.14
N ASP A 52 -14.08 -13.01 -28.03
CA ASP A 52 -13.52 -13.38 -29.33
C ASP A 52 -13.26 -12.14 -30.21
N ALA A 53 -14.23 -11.22 -30.26
CA ALA A 53 -14.10 -9.95 -30.99
C ALA A 53 -12.95 -9.08 -30.42
N TYR A 54 -12.87 -8.94 -29.10
CA TYR A 54 -11.76 -8.22 -28.46
C TYR A 54 -10.43 -8.91 -28.67
N SER A 55 -10.37 -10.24 -28.66
CA SER A 55 -9.12 -10.97 -28.90
C SER A 55 -8.65 -10.78 -30.34
N LYS A 56 -9.56 -10.77 -31.33
CA LYS A 56 -9.23 -10.40 -32.71
C LYS A 56 -8.72 -8.95 -32.80
N ALA A 57 -9.36 -8.02 -32.09
CA ALA A 57 -8.90 -6.63 -32.02
C ALA A 57 -7.50 -6.52 -31.40
N LEU A 58 -7.25 -7.20 -30.28
CA LEU A 58 -5.96 -7.21 -29.58
C LEU A 58 -4.87 -7.94 -30.38
N ASN A 59 -5.20 -8.87 -31.28
CA ASN A 59 -4.22 -9.43 -32.21
C ASN A 59 -3.69 -8.36 -33.20
N LEU A 60 -4.50 -7.37 -33.55
CA LEU A 60 -4.06 -6.23 -34.37
C LEU A 60 -3.31 -5.18 -33.55
N ARG A 61 -3.71 -4.96 -32.29
CA ARG A 61 -3.07 -4.03 -31.35
C ARG A 61 -2.94 -4.64 -29.95
N PRO A 62 -1.85 -5.37 -29.67
CA PRO A 62 -1.70 -6.12 -28.42
C PRO A 62 -1.65 -5.25 -27.16
N ASN A 63 -1.19 -4.00 -27.29
CA ASN A 63 -0.97 -3.08 -26.17
C ASN A 63 -2.12 -2.08 -25.97
N ASP A 64 -3.28 -2.29 -26.60
CA ASP A 64 -4.42 -1.39 -26.41
C ASP A 64 -5.05 -1.58 -25.01
N LYS A 65 -4.84 -0.58 -24.14
CA LYS A 65 -5.28 -0.61 -22.73
C LYS A 65 -6.81 -0.70 -22.60
N ASN A 66 -7.55 -0.06 -23.50
CA ASN A 66 -9.02 -0.05 -23.45
C ASN A 66 -9.59 -1.42 -23.85
N GLY A 67 -9.06 -2.05 -24.90
CA GLY A 67 -9.41 -3.39 -25.35
C GLY A 67 -9.11 -4.44 -24.28
N LEU A 68 -7.95 -4.36 -23.63
CA LEU A 68 -7.60 -5.23 -22.50
C LEU A 68 -8.57 -5.05 -21.32
N VAL A 69 -8.91 -3.81 -20.96
CA VAL A 69 -9.90 -3.52 -19.91
C VAL A 69 -11.30 -4.05 -20.26
N ALA A 70 -11.72 -3.90 -21.51
CA ALA A 70 -13.02 -4.36 -21.98
C ALA A 70 -13.10 -5.91 -21.98
N ARG A 71 -12.05 -6.58 -22.45
CA ARG A 71 -11.95 -8.05 -22.41
C ARG A 71 -11.90 -8.57 -20.97
N SER A 72 -11.11 -7.94 -20.10
CA SER A 72 -11.08 -8.23 -18.65
C SER A 72 -12.47 -8.15 -18.02
N LYS A 73 -13.26 -7.11 -18.35
CA LYS A 73 -14.64 -6.97 -17.88
C LYS A 73 -15.51 -8.15 -18.33
N CYS A 74 -15.42 -8.57 -19.58
CA CYS A 74 -16.16 -9.72 -20.08
C CYS A 74 -15.72 -11.03 -19.40
N HIS A 75 -14.43 -11.21 -19.12
CA HIS A 75 -13.94 -12.35 -18.35
C HIS A 75 -14.55 -12.41 -16.94
N LEU A 76 -14.65 -11.27 -16.24
CA LEU A 76 -15.32 -11.21 -14.93
C LEU A 76 -16.80 -11.59 -14.99
N GLN A 77 -17.52 -11.13 -16.02
CA GLN A 77 -18.93 -11.50 -16.19
C GLN A 77 -19.14 -13.00 -16.45
N LEU A 78 -18.12 -13.69 -16.98
CA LEU A 78 -18.13 -15.14 -17.14
C LEU A 78 -17.56 -15.91 -15.93
N GLY A 79 -17.14 -15.21 -14.86
CA GLY A 79 -16.52 -15.82 -13.67
C GLY A 79 -15.03 -16.17 -13.84
N ASN A 80 -14.40 -15.77 -14.94
CA ASN A 80 -12.98 -16.06 -15.22
C ASN A 80 -12.06 -14.99 -14.62
N ALA A 81 -12.01 -14.91 -13.28
CA ALA A 81 -11.28 -13.86 -12.56
C ALA A 81 -9.77 -13.83 -12.83
N VAL A 82 -9.13 -15.00 -13.01
CA VAL A 82 -7.68 -15.10 -13.26
C VAL A 82 -7.31 -14.46 -14.60
N LEU A 83 -8.02 -14.81 -15.68
CA LEU A 83 -7.80 -14.20 -17.02
C LEU A 83 -8.09 -12.70 -17.01
N ALA A 84 -9.13 -12.29 -16.26
CA ALA A 84 -9.43 -10.86 -16.09
C ALA A 84 -8.28 -10.10 -15.41
N LEU A 85 -7.62 -10.72 -14.43
CA LEU A 85 -6.48 -10.14 -13.73
C LEU A 85 -5.25 -10.02 -14.63
N GLU A 86 -4.98 -11.01 -15.49
CA GLU A 86 -3.90 -10.98 -16.47
C GLU A 86 -4.07 -9.83 -17.48
N ASP A 87 -5.29 -9.65 -17.99
CA ASP A 87 -5.63 -8.54 -18.88
C ASP A 87 -5.50 -7.19 -18.19
N ALA A 88 -5.99 -7.07 -16.94
CA ALA A 88 -5.88 -5.84 -16.17
C ALA A 88 -4.41 -5.50 -15.84
N ASN A 89 -3.59 -6.50 -15.54
CA ASN A 89 -2.15 -6.33 -15.36
C ASN A 89 -1.48 -5.86 -16.64
N SER A 90 -1.84 -6.45 -17.79
CA SER A 90 -1.30 -6.06 -19.09
C SER A 90 -1.70 -4.63 -19.48
N ALA A 91 -2.93 -4.21 -19.17
CA ALA A 91 -3.39 -2.84 -19.40
C ALA A 91 -2.61 -1.79 -18.59
N LEU A 92 -2.07 -2.18 -17.44
CA LEU A 92 -1.30 -1.31 -16.53
C LEU A 92 0.22 -1.34 -16.76
N LYS A 93 0.73 -2.18 -17.67
CA LYS A 93 2.17 -2.29 -17.95
C LYS A 93 2.76 -0.97 -18.45
N GLU A 94 2.11 -0.36 -19.43
CA GLU A 94 2.58 0.89 -20.07
C GLU A 94 2.18 2.14 -19.29
N ASP A 95 1.06 2.09 -18.57
CA ASP A 95 0.56 3.21 -17.79
C ASP A 95 -0.05 2.72 -16.49
N GLY A 96 0.76 2.81 -15.45
CA GLY A 96 0.37 2.39 -14.11
C GLY A 96 -0.73 3.25 -13.50
N ASP A 97 -0.99 4.47 -14.02
CA ASP A 97 -1.98 5.41 -13.48
C ASP A 97 -3.28 5.45 -14.31
N PHE A 98 -3.42 4.52 -15.25
CA PHE A 98 -4.66 4.33 -15.99
C PHE A 98 -5.81 3.88 -15.08
N PHE A 99 -6.67 4.82 -14.69
CA PHE A 99 -7.70 4.58 -13.67
C PHE A 99 -8.68 3.45 -14.02
N LYS A 100 -9.05 3.25 -15.30
CA LYS A 100 -9.93 2.14 -15.70
C LYS A 100 -9.24 0.78 -15.54
N GLY A 101 -7.93 0.71 -15.85
CA GLY A 101 -7.12 -0.49 -15.61
C GLY A 101 -6.97 -0.79 -14.12
N ILE A 102 -6.75 0.24 -13.29
CA ILE A 102 -6.70 0.12 -11.83
C ILE A 102 -8.02 -0.41 -11.28
N PHE A 103 -9.15 0.13 -11.77
CA PHE A 103 -10.48 -0.33 -11.37
C PHE A 103 -10.71 -1.78 -11.76
N GLN A 104 -10.42 -2.18 -13.01
CA GLN A 104 -10.58 -3.57 -13.44
C GLN A 104 -9.66 -4.53 -12.69
N LYS A 105 -8.44 -4.11 -12.35
CA LYS A 105 -7.54 -4.92 -11.51
C LYS A 105 -8.12 -5.11 -10.11
N ALA A 106 -8.70 -4.06 -9.52
CA ALA A 106 -9.33 -4.15 -8.21
C ALA A 106 -10.56 -5.08 -8.22
N GLU A 107 -11.40 -4.99 -9.25
CA GLU A 107 -12.56 -5.89 -9.43
C GLU A 107 -12.12 -7.33 -9.66
N ALA A 108 -11.06 -7.56 -10.45
CA ALA A 108 -10.52 -8.91 -10.65
C ALA A 108 -9.94 -9.52 -9.37
N LEU A 109 -9.17 -8.74 -8.59
CA LEU A 109 -8.67 -9.17 -7.28
C LEU A 109 -9.81 -9.41 -6.28
N TYR A 110 -10.86 -8.60 -6.34
CA TYR A 110 -12.05 -8.81 -5.51
C TYR A 110 -12.73 -10.14 -5.87
N ALA A 111 -12.83 -10.46 -7.16
CA ALA A 111 -13.41 -11.71 -7.63
C ALA A 111 -12.53 -12.94 -7.35
N THR A 112 -11.20 -12.81 -7.27
CA THR A 112 -10.31 -13.89 -6.82
C THR A 112 -10.36 -14.12 -5.31
N GLY A 113 -10.88 -13.17 -4.54
CA GLY A 113 -10.92 -13.23 -3.07
C GLY A 113 -9.79 -12.48 -2.37
N ASP A 114 -8.91 -11.82 -3.13
CA ASP A 114 -7.79 -11.03 -2.61
C ASP A 114 -8.27 -9.64 -2.16
N PHE A 115 -9.21 -9.60 -1.21
CA PHE A 115 -9.91 -8.39 -0.80
C PHE A 115 -8.99 -7.28 -0.29
N GLU A 116 -7.89 -7.64 0.39
CA GLU A 116 -6.90 -6.68 0.88
C GLU A 116 -6.19 -5.95 -0.27
N MET A 117 -5.77 -6.69 -1.30
CA MET A 117 -5.12 -6.10 -2.46
C MET A 117 -6.13 -5.35 -3.33
N ALA A 118 -7.35 -5.86 -3.48
CA ALA A 118 -8.45 -5.13 -4.12
C ALA A 118 -8.68 -3.76 -3.45
N LEU A 119 -8.71 -3.71 -2.10
CA LEU A 119 -8.86 -2.48 -1.33
C LEU A 119 -7.72 -1.47 -1.60
N VAL A 120 -6.48 -1.95 -1.70
CA VAL A 120 -5.31 -1.11 -2.06
C VAL A 120 -5.51 -0.45 -3.42
N TYR A 121 -5.91 -1.22 -4.44
CA TYR A 121 -6.12 -0.69 -5.79
C TYR A 121 -7.34 0.24 -5.87
N TYR A 122 -8.44 -0.05 -5.15
CA TYR A 122 -9.56 0.89 -5.09
C TYR A 122 -9.16 2.23 -4.46
N HIS A 123 -8.35 2.21 -3.39
CA HIS A 123 -7.82 3.45 -2.80
C HIS A 123 -6.88 4.20 -3.75
N ARG A 124 -6.03 3.48 -4.50
CA ARG A 124 -5.16 4.10 -5.52
C ARG A 124 -6.00 4.80 -6.59
N GLY A 125 -7.02 4.13 -7.12
CA GLY A 125 -7.92 4.70 -8.11
C GLY A 125 -8.72 5.90 -7.57
N ASN A 126 -9.22 5.81 -6.34
CA ASN A 126 -9.90 6.93 -5.68
C ASN A 126 -9.01 8.16 -5.49
N LYS A 127 -7.70 7.96 -5.26
CA LYS A 127 -6.73 9.05 -5.16
C LYS A 127 -6.53 9.76 -6.52
N LEU A 128 -6.57 9.01 -7.62
CA LEU A 128 -6.44 9.56 -8.96
C LEU A 128 -7.74 10.24 -9.43
N ARG A 129 -8.90 9.67 -9.09
CA ARG A 129 -10.22 10.15 -9.49
C ARG A 129 -11.22 10.04 -8.33
N PRO A 130 -11.23 11.01 -7.39
CA PRO A 130 -12.13 10.98 -6.23
C PRO A 130 -13.61 11.20 -6.58
N GLU A 131 -13.89 11.79 -7.75
CA GLU A 131 -15.25 12.02 -8.26
C GLU A 131 -15.96 10.73 -8.69
N LEU A 132 -15.20 9.65 -8.94
CA LEU A 132 -15.76 8.37 -9.36
C LEU A 132 -16.26 7.58 -8.15
N ASN A 133 -17.59 7.53 -8.01
CA ASN A 133 -18.26 6.80 -6.94
C ASN A 133 -17.96 5.28 -6.95
N GLU A 134 -17.58 4.73 -8.11
CA GLU A 134 -17.21 3.32 -8.29
C GLU A 134 -16.08 2.91 -7.34
N PHE A 135 -15.06 3.76 -7.17
CA PHE A 135 -13.96 3.45 -6.24
C PHE A 135 -14.40 3.50 -4.78
N ARG A 136 -15.26 4.45 -4.41
CA ARG A 136 -15.78 4.55 -3.04
C ARG A 136 -16.63 3.33 -2.69
N LEU A 137 -17.45 2.86 -3.63
CA LEU A 137 -18.23 1.65 -3.49
C LEU A 137 -17.32 0.41 -3.40
N GLY A 138 -16.29 0.32 -4.25
CA GLY A 138 -15.30 -0.76 -4.19
C GLY A 138 -14.55 -0.82 -2.85
N ILE A 139 -14.16 0.34 -2.29
CA ILE A 139 -13.56 0.45 -0.95
C ILE A 139 -14.50 -0.12 0.11
N GLN A 140 -15.78 0.28 0.08
CA GLN A 140 -16.77 -0.21 1.04
C GLN A 140 -16.95 -1.73 0.93
N LYS A 141 -17.18 -2.24 -0.28
CA LYS A 141 -17.34 -3.68 -0.54
C LYS A 141 -16.14 -4.48 -0.07
N ALA A 142 -14.93 -4.05 -0.42
CA ALA A 142 -13.70 -4.72 -0.01
C ALA A 142 -13.51 -4.67 1.51
N ARG A 143 -13.84 -3.57 2.17
CA ARG A 143 -13.77 -3.46 3.63
C ARG A 143 -14.73 -4.42 4.32
N GLU A 144 -15.98 -4.44 3.88
CA GLU A 144 -17.01 -5.34 4.41
C GLU A 144 -16.62 -6.81 4.16
N ALA A 145 -16.10 -7.14 2.98
CA ALA A 145 -15.60 -8.48 2.68
C ALA A 145 -14.45 -8.90 3.63
N ILE A 146 -13.47 -8.03 3.86
CA ILE A 146 -12.37 -8.28 4.81
C ILE A 146 -12.90 -8.49 6.23
N ASP A 147 -13.77 -7.59 6.69
CA ASP A 147 -14.33 -7.65 8.05
C ASP A 147 -15.19 -8.93 8.24
N ASN A 148 -15.91 -9.37 7.19
CA ASN A 148 -16.67 -10.62 7.19
C ASN A 148 -15.77 -11.87 7.12
N SER A 149 -14.63 -11.80 6.41
CA SER A 149 -13.70 -12.93 6.29
C SER A 149 -12.84 -13.15 7.53
N ILE A 150 -12.37 -12.07 8.17
CA ILE A 150 -11.50 -12.14 9.35
C ILE A 150 -12.32 -12.24 10.65
N GLY A 151 -13.52 -11.68 10.68
CA GLY A 151 -14.28 -11.48 11.91
C GLY A 151 -13.67 -10.35 12.77
N ASN A 152 -14.14 -10.20 14.00
CA ASN A 152 -13.64 -9.15 14.90
C ASN A 152 -12.28 -9.59 15.49
N PRO A 153 -11.19 -8.82 15.33
CA PRO A 153 -9.86 -9.19 15.85
C PRO A 153 -9.82 -9.44 17.36
N ARG A 154 -10.83 -8.97 18.11
CA ARG A 154 -10.98 -9.24 19.55
C ARG A 154 -11.26 -10.70 19.88
N ASP A 155 -11.81 -11.45 18.93
CA ASP A 155 -12.26 -12.83 19.14
C ASP A 155 -11.20 -13.86 18.71
N TYR A 156 -10.18 -13.44 17.96
CA TYR A 156 -9.07 -14.30 17.57
C TYR A 156 -7.98 -14.35 18.64
N LYS A 157 -7.74 -15.53 19.21
CA LYS A 157 -6.58 -15.82 20.06
C LYS A 157 -5.68 -16.78 19.33
N PHE A 158 -4.57 -16.27 18.78
CA PHE A 158 -3.50 -17.12 18.26
C PHE A 158 -2.98 -18.02 19.36
N GLN A 159 -3.19 -19.33 19.23
CA GLN A 159 -2.57 -20.33 20.08
C GLN A 159 -1.42 -20.95 19.30
N PRO A 160 -0.16 -20.67 19.67
CA PRO A 160 0.95 -21.31 19.00
C PRO A 160 0.87 -22.83 19.19
N PRO A 161 1.27 -23.64 18.19
CA PRO A 161 1.26 -25.08 18.30
C PRO A 161 2.11 -25.54 19.48
N VAL A 162 1.64 -26.58 20.17
CA VAL A 162 2.27 -27.11 21.38
C VAL A 162 3.69 -27.56 21.03
N GLY A 163 4.70 -26.84 21.52
CA GLY A 163 6.12 -27.06 21.18
C GLY A 163 6.82 -25.91 20.47
N ALA A 164 6.10 -24.88 20.00
CA ALA A 164 6.70 -23.65 19.51
C ALA A 164 7.37 -22.90 20.68
N ARG A 165 8.69 -23.06 20.83
CA ARG A 165 9.50 -22.25 21.74
C ARG A 165 9.45 -20.80 21.27
N ALA A 166 8.77 -19.94 22.03
CA ALA A 166 8.96 -18.51 21.91
C ALA A 166 10.43 -18.19 22.19
N ILE A 167 11.19 -17.83 21.15
CA ILE A 167 12.58 -17.39 21.30
C ILE A 167 12.51 -16.01 21.95
N SER A 168 12.57 -15.98 23.28
CA SER A 168 12.76 -14.76 24.05
C SER A 168 14.15 -14.22 23.75
N THR A 169 14.27 -13.32 22.79
CA THR A 169 15.49 -12.53 22.60
C THR A 169 15.53 -11.46 23.70
N ALA A 170 15.89 -11.86 24.91
CA ALA A 170 16.48 -10.94 25.86
C ALA A 170 17.87 -10.55 25.32
N PRO A 171 18.22 -9.25 25.24
CA PRO A 171 19.57 -8.86 24.87
C PRO A 171 20.53 -9.26 26.00
N SER A 172 21.25 -10.35 25.79
CA SER A 172 22.37 -10.79 26.61
C SER A 172 23.57 -9.86 26.37
N GLY A 173 23.79 -8.89 27.27
CA GLY A 173 25.08 -8.22 27.41
C GLY A 173 26.02 -9.05 28.30
N PRO A 174 27.34 -9.07 28.03
CA PRO A 174 28.27 -9.93 28.72
C PRO A 174 28.59 -9.41 30.13
N SER A 175 28.66 -10.37 31.05
CA SER A 175 29.20 -10.27 32.40
C SER A 175 30.67 -9.83 32.39
N GLY A 176 30.98 -8.74 33.09
CA GLY A 176 32.31 -8.40 33.58
C GLY A 176 32.19 -8.03 35.06
N GLY A 177 32.61 -8.92 35.94
CA GLY A 177 32.55 -8.72 37.39
C GLY A 177 33.72 -7.90 37.92
N MET A 178 33.48 -7.18 39.02
CA MET A 178 34.45 -7.02 40.10
C MET A 178 33.70 -6.64 41.39
N ALA A 179 33.91 -7.46 42.42
CA ALA A 179 33.46 -7.25 43.79
C ALA A 179 34.39 -6.27 44.51
N GLY A 180 33.84 -5.47 45.42
CA GLY A 180 34.60 -4.61 46.34
C GLY A 180 33.65 -3.91 47.32
N GLN A 181 33.85 -4.16 48.61
CA GLN A 181 32.91 -3.98 49.71
C GLN A 181 32.69 -2.54 50.20
N ALA A 182 31.54 -2.36 50.87
CA ALA A 182 31.24 -1.51 52.03
C ALA A 182 31.38 0.02 51.92
N ASN A 183 30.33 0.78 52.25
CA ASN A 183 30.01 1.16 53.63
C ASN A 183 28.75 2.08 53.69
N VAL A 184 28.14 2.12 54.86
CA VAL A 184 26.91 2.82 55.29
C VAL A 184 27.05 4.35 55.45
N GLY A 185 25.92 5.06 55.39
CA GLY A 185 25.72 6.46 55.87
C GLY A 185 24.88 7.31 54.91
N ALA A 186 23.56 7.45 55.10
CA ALA A 186 22.86 8.41 55.97
C ALA A 186 22.69 9.85 55.41
N SER A 187 21.41 10.20 55.17
CA SER A 187 20.74 11.50 55.41
C SER A 187 20.89 12.71 54.46
N GLY A 188 19.73 13.38 54.23
CA GLY A 188 19.53 14.79 53.85
C GLY A 188 19.74 15.10 52.36
N GLY A 189 18.87 15.78 51.60
CA GLY A 189 17.87 16.80 51.93
C GLY A 189 18.15 18.05 51.06
N GLY A 190 17.19 18.48 50.23
CA GLY A 190 17.14 19.81 49.62
C GLY A 190 17.56 19.93 48.14
N GLY A 191 16.62 20.33 47.28
CA GLY A 191 16.93 21.14 46.09
C GLY A 191 16.83 22.63 46.44
N PRO A 192 16.69 23.55 45.45
CA PRO A 192 17.20 23.57 44.08
C PRO A 192 18.03 24.85 43.81
N ASN A 193 18.81 24.92 42.73
CA ASN A 193 19.09 26.23 42.13
C ASN A 193 19.42 26.20 40.63
N ALA A 194 19.04 27.28 39.97
CA ALA A 194 19.00 27.53 38.54
C ALA A 194 20.32 28.11 37.98
N LEU A 195 20.26 28.44 36.68
CA LEU A 195 21.17 29.24 35.83
C LEU A 195 22.21 28.40 35.07
N ARG A 196 22.65 28.72 33.84
CA ARG A 196 22.22 29.58 32.72
C ARG A 196 23.29 29.38 31.63
N ALA A 197 22.87 29.26 30.36
CA ALA A 197 23.62 29.55 29.11
C ALA A 197 24.95 28.79 28.84
N THR A 198 25.28 28.37 27.62
CA THR A 198 25.49 29.19 26.43
C THR A 198 25.65 28.30 25.19
N ALA A 199 25.26 28.85 24.05
CA ALA A 199 25.46 28.30 22.73
C ALA A 199 26.95 28.35 22.31
N LYS A 200 27.37 27.40 21.46
CA LYS A 200 28.41 27.64 20.47
C LYS A 200 28.28 26.69 19.27
N SER A 201 28.16 27.35 18.11
CA SER A 201 28.21 26.86 16.74
C SER A 201 29.63 26.44 16.32
N ALA A 202 29.73 25.47 15.42
CA ALA A 202 30.84 25.36 14.46
C ALA A 202 30.36 24.62 13.20
N GLY A 203 30.58 25.23 12.04
CA GLY A 203 30.20 24.72 10.74
C GLY A 203 31.29 23.91 10.03
N LEU A 204 30.82 23.20 9.01
CA LEU A 204 31.39 23.05 7.66
C LEU A 204 32.76 22.37 7.48
N ASN A 205 32.78 21.26 6.72
CA ASN A 205 33.62 21.23 5.51
C ASN A 205 33.11 20.22 4.46
N VAL A 206 33.25 20.60 3.19
CA VAL A 206 32.90 19.86 1.96
C VAL A 206 34.16 19.76 1.09
N GLN A 207 34.48 18.55 0.61
CA GLN A 207 35.34 18.27 -0.56
C GLN A 207 35.15 16.76 -0.87
N GLY A 208 34.85 16.26 -2.06
CA GLY A 208 35.06 16.72 -3.42
C GLY A 208 36.08 15.79 -4.10
N GLY A 209 35.62 14.75 -4.81
CA GLY A 209 36.51 13.83 -5.56
C GLY A 209 35.73 12.81 -6.41
N ALA A 210 36.01 12.77 -7.71
CA ALA A 210 35.23 12.11 -8.76
C ALA A 210 35.78 10.72 -9.17
N GLY A 211 34.92 9.90 -9.79
CA GLY A 211 35.30 8.95 -10.86
C GLY A 211 34.96 7.46 -10.63
N GLY A 212 34.00 6.93 -11.40
CA GLY A 212 33.83 5.47 -11.59
C GLY A 212 32.41 5.05 -11.97
N ARG A 213 32.13 4.88 -13.28
CA ARG A 213 30.86 4.39 -13.84
C ARG A 213 30.71 2.87 -13.61
N ALA A 214 29.56 2.42 -13.11
CA ALA A 214 29.00 1.10 -13.43
C ALA A 214 27.48 1.01 -13.13
N ALA A 215 26.74 0.59 -14.15
CA ALA A 215 25.44 -0.09 -14.16
C ALA A 215 24.23 0.54 -13.42
N THR A 216 23.31 1.04 -14.25
CA THR A 216 21.91 1.34 -13.99
C THR A 216 21.08 0.10 -13.64
N ALA A 217 20.40 0.10 -12.49
CA ALA A 217 19.22 -0.73 -12.20
C ALA A 217 18.21 0.13 -11.40
N GLY A 218 16.93 0.05 -11.76
CA GLY A 218 15.87 1.01 -11.45
C GLY A 218 15.71 1.40 -9.98
N ALA A 219 15.95 2.67 -9.70
CA ALA A 219 15.79 3.29 -8.40
C ALA A 219 14.34 3.77 -8.18
N GLY A 220 13.52 2.91 -7.59
CA GLY A 220 12.40 3.30 -6.71
C GLY A 220 12.88 3.36 -5.26
N GLY A 221 13.98 4.06 -5.00
CA GLY A 221 14.71 4.05 -3.72
C GLY A 221 14.04 4.88 -2.64
N GLY A 222 12.94 4.40 -2.08
CA GLY A 222 12.56 4.75 -0.72
C GLY A 222 13.46 3.97 0.24
N TRP A 223 14.18 4.66 1.12
CA TRP A 223 14.97 4.02 2.19
C TRP A 223 14.13 2.95 2.89
N PRO A 224 14.67 1.74 3.15
CA PRO A 224 13.91 0.69 3.82
C PRO A 224 13.41 1.26 5.15
N ALA A 225 12.10 1.19 5.33
CA ALA A 225 11.47 1.65 6.55
C ALA A 225 12.13 0.91 7.73
N SER A 226 12.54 1.63 8.78
CA SER A 226 13.13 1.01 9.98
C SER A 226 12.27 -0.17 10.45
N ALA A 227 12.86 -1.29 10.87
CA ALA A 227 12.13 -2.49 11.30
C ALA A 227 11.00 -2.18 12.30
N LYS A 228 11.23 -1.21 13.21
CA LYS A 228 10.22 -0.71 14.15
C LYS A 228 9.00 -0.09 13.46
N SER A 229 9.21 0.62 12.36
CA SER A 229 8.15 1.21 11.55
C SER A 229 7.42 0.18 10.69
N GLN A 230 8.12 -0.83 10.15
CA GLN A 230 7.49 -1.94 9.43
C GLN A 230 6.62 -2.77 10.38
N LYS A 231 7.12 -3.11 11.57
CA LYS A 231 6.37 -3.79 12.63
C LYS A 231 5.08 -3.05 13.00
N GLN A 232 5.14 -1.73 13.09
CA GLN A 232 3.95 -0.93 13.38
C GLN A 232 2.95 -0.87 12.21
N LEU A 233 3.40 -0.97 10.96
CA LEU A 233 2.55 -0.91 9.76
C LEU A 233 1.91 -2.27 9.45
N LEU A 234 2.65 -3.35 9.62
CA LEU A 234 2.17 -4.72 9.40
C LEU A 234 1.40 -5.28 10.60
N GLY A 235 1.69 -4.82 11.82
CA GLY A 235 1.01 -5.29 13.03
C GLY A 235 1.29 -6.78 13.27
N GLU A 236 0.25 -7.60 13.31
CA GLU A 236 0.33 -9.05 13.53
C GLU A 236 1.04 -9.77 12.38
N LEU A 237 0.88 -9.30 11.13
CA LEU A 237 1.54 -9.85 9.94
C LEU A 237 3.07 -9.65 9.94
N TYR A 238 3.61 -8.85 10.87
CA TYR A 238 5.05 -8.68 10.96
C TYR A 238 5.75 -9.98 11.39
N ALA A 239 5.10 -10.82 12.21
CA ALA A 239 5.64 -12.12 12.58
C ALA A 239 5.79 -13.04 11.35
N ASP A 240 4.82 -12.99 10.44
CA ASP A 240 4.85 -13.75 9.18
C ASP A 240 5.97 -13.25 8.27
N LYS A 241 6.21 -11.93 8.23
CA LYS A 241 7.35 -11.35 7.49
C LYS A 241 8.68 -11.90 8.00
N GLU A 242 8.91 -11.87 9.32
CA GLU A 242 10.14 -12.40 9.91
C GLU A 242 10.32 -13.89 9.63
N TYR A 243 9.23 -14.66 9.70
CA TYR A 243 9.24 -16.08 9.36
C TYR A 243 9.63 -16.34 7.89
N LEU A 244 9.02 -15.60 6.95
CA LEU A 244 9.31 -15.75 5.51
C LEU A 244 10.74 -15.32 5.15
N GLU A 245 11.27 -14.26 5.78
CA GLU A 245 12.65 -13.84 5.59
C GLU A 245 13.64 -14.90 6.12
N MET A 246 13.34 -15.51 7.27
CA MET A 246 14.13 -16.62 7.81
C MET A 246 14.05 -17.86 6.91
N LEU A 247 12.86 -18.20 6.42
CA LEU A 247 12.63 -19.34 5.53
C LEU A 247 13.36 -19.17 4.19
N ALA A 248 13.36 -17.94 3.63
CA ALA A 248 14.12 -17.61 2.44
C ALA A 248 15.65 -17.74 2.63
N GLY A 249 16.14 -17.59 3.86
CA GLY A 249 17.54 -17.74 4.23
C GLY A 249 17.95 -19.15 4.69
N ASP A 250 17.03 -20.11 4.67
CA ASP A 250 17.29 -21.47 5.15
C ASP A 250 18.23 -22.22 4.20
N LYS A 251 19.27 -22.85 4.76
CA LYS A 251 20.32 -23.53 4.00
C LYS A 251 19.77 -24.71 3.22
N ASP A 252 18.77 -25.41 3.76
CA ASP A 252 18.19 -26.57 3.08
C ASP A 252 17.38 -26.16 1.84
N LEU A 253 16.67 -25.04 1.92
CA LEU A 253 15.96 -24.43 0.78
C LEU A 253 16.92 -23.81 -0.24
N LEU A 254 18.04 -23.25 0.20
CA LEU A 254 19.09 -22.74 -0.70
C LEU A 254 19.84 -23.88 -1.42
N ASN A 255 20.05 -25.01 -0.74
CA ASN A 255 20.78 -26.14 -1.29
C ASN A 255 19.91 -27.02 -2.21
N ASN A 256 18.60 -27.10 -1.97
CA ASN A 256 17.66 -27.81 -2.83
C ASN A 256 16.39 -26.98 -3.06
N PRO A 257 16.45 -26.00 -3.98
CA PRO A 257 15.35 -25.06 -4.19
C PRO A 257 14.16 -25.77 -4.83
N ASN A 258 13.10 -25.95 -4.04
CA ASN A 258 11.80 -26.25 -4.60
C ASN A 258 11.20 -24.95 -5.16
N ASN A 259 11.23 -24.80 -6.49
CA ASN A 259 10.80 -23.57 -7.18
C ASN A 259 9.39 -23.10 -6.79
N SER A 260 8.47 -24.02 -6.46
CA SER A 260 7.11 -23.67 -6.01
C SER A 260 7.10 -23.00 -4.63
N ILE A 261 7.94 -23.50 -3.70
CA ILE A 261 8.05 -22.92 -2.35
C ILE A 261 8.75 -21.57 -2.43
N VAL A 262 9.82 -21.48 -3.22
CA VAL A 262 10.59 -20.24 -3.40
C VAL A 262 9.72 -19.15 -4.03
N SER A 263 8.91 -19.48 -5.05
CA SER A 263 7.98 -18.51 -5.64
C SER A 263 6.94 -18.04 -4.64
N LEU A 264 6.32 -18.94 -3.88
CA LEU A 264 5.34 -18.58 -2.85
C LEU A 264 5.93 -17.67 -1.77
N VAL A 265 7.13 -17.97 -1.29
CA VAL A 265 7.82 -17.12 -0.29
C VAL A 265 8.14 -15.75 -0.88
N THR A 266 8.62 -15.69 -2.11
CA THR A 266 8.95 -14.43 -2.80
C THR A 266 7.71 -13.57 -3.02
N ASP A 267 6.61 -14.19 -3.47
CA ASP A 267 5.33 -13.51 -3.69
C ASP A 267 4.73 -13.00 -2.37
N ALA A 268 4.80 -13.80 -1.31
CA ALA A 268 4.35 -13.41 0.02
C ALA A 268 5.18 -12.26 0.61
N LEU A 269 6.50 -12.26 0.44
CA LEU A 269 7.36 -11.15 0.85
C LEU A 269 7.03 -9.87 0.07
N ASN A 270 6.86 -9.98 -1.25
CA ASN A 270 6.47 -8.86 -2.10
C ASN A 270 5.07 -8.30 -1.70
N TYR A 271 4.13 -9.17 -1.34
CA TYR A 271 2.84 -8.77 -0.78
C TYR A 271 2.99 -7.94 0.50
N LEU A 272 3.82 -8.40 1.45
CA LEU A 272 4.04 -7.69 2.72
C LEU A 272 4.75 -6.35 2.51
N ASP A 273 5.69 -6.28 1.58
CA ASP A 273 6.40 -5.04 1.25
C ASP A 273 5.47 -4.01 0.57
N THR A 274 4.69 -4.44 -0.42
CA THR A 274 3.71 -3.57 -1.08
C THR A 274 2.64 -3.06 -0.09
N ARG A 275 2.16 -3.92 0.81
CA ARG A 275 1.25 -3.54 1.90
C ARG A 275 1.88 -2.52 2.85
N THR A 276 3.15 -2.74 3.22
CA THR A 276 3.89 -1.82 4.09
C THR A 276 3.99 -0.44 3.45
N GLU A 277 4.35 -0.38 2.16
CA GLU A 277 4.50 0.87 1.43
C GLU A 277 3.16 1.59 1.26
N PHE A 278 2.08 0.85 1.01
CA PHE A 278 0.73 1.41 0.97
C PHE A 278 0.35 2.09 2.29
N TRP A 279 0.50 1.41 3.43
CA TRP A 279 0.14 1.97 4.73
C TRP A 279 1.05 3.11 5.15
N ARG A 280 2.32 3.11 4.72
CA ARG A 280 3.23 4.24 4.90
C ARG A 280 2.71 5.50 4.20
N GLN A 281 2.15 5.35 2.99
CA GLN A 281 1.60 6.45 2.21
C GLN A 281 0.24 6.94 2.73
N GLN A 282 -0.63 6.02 3.17
CA GLN A 282 -1.94 6.38 3.75
C GLN A 282 -1.83 6.93 5.17
N LYS A 283 -0.90 6.44 5.98
CA LYS A 283 -0.65 6.85 7.37
C LYS A 283 0.80 7.30 7.55
N PRO A 284 1.21 8.43 6.95
CA PRO A 284 2.56 8.94 7.10
C PRO A 284 2.86 9.24 8.59
N ILE A 285 4.15 9.18 8.97
CA ILE A 285 4.59 9.22 10.38
C ILE A 285 3.99 10.43 11.14
N TYR A 286 3.85 11.58 10.48
CA TYR A 286 3.27 12.78 11.07
C TYR A 286 1.77 12.64 11.36
N ALA A 287 1.00 12.01 10.48
CA ALA A 287 -0.43 11.75 10.67
C ALA A 287 -0.63 10.78 11.85
N ARG A 288 0.21 9.75 11.96
CA ARG A 288 0.21 8.78 13.07
C ARG A 288 0.49 9.44 14.42
N LYS A 289 1.54 10.28 14.51
CA LYS A 289 1.86 11.01 15.75
C LYS A 289 0.70 11.93 16.18
N LYS A 290 0.06 12.60 15.22
CA LYS A 290 -1.10 13.46 15.45
C LYS A 290 -2.30 12.67 15.98
N GLU A 291 -2.60 11.52 15.40
CA GLU A 291 -3.69 10.65 15.87
C GLU A 291 -3.43 10.08 17.27
N ALA A 292 -2.21 9.58 17.53
CA ALA A 292 -1.82 9.07 18.84
C ALA A 292 -1.94 10.15 19.93
N SER A 293 -1.47 11.36 19.64
CA SER A 293 -1.63 12.53 20.52
C SER A 293 -3.11 12.82 20.77
N ARG A 294 -3.95 12.83 19.72
CA ARG A 294 -5.41 13.07 19.85
C ARG A 294 -6.10 12.00 20.71
N LEU A 295 -5.75 10.74 20.56
CA LEU A 295 -6.26 9.62 21.37
C LEU A 295 -5.84 9.77 22.84
N GLN A 296 -4.58 10.12 23.09
CA GLN A 296 -4.07 10.36 24.44
C GLN A 296 -4.80 11.53 25.11
N THR A 297 -4.98 12.65 24.42
CA THR A 297 -5.76 13.80 24.92
C THR A 297 -7.21 13.41 25.20
N LYS A 298 -7.86 12.64 24.32
CA LYS A 298 -9.23 12.13 24.55
C LYS A 298 -9.30 11.25 25.80
N ALA A 299 -8.36 10.34 26.00
CA ALA A 299 -8.30 9.47 27.18
C ALA A 299 -8.09 10.28 28.47
N ILE A 300 -7.19 11.26 28.47
CA ILE A 300 -6.97 12.17 29.60
C ILE A 300 -8.25 12.96 29.91
N ASN A 301 -8.91 13.51 28.89
CA ASN A 301 -10.15 14.25 29.08
C ASN A 301 -11.31 13.38 29.59
N ALA A 302 -11.36 12.10 29.19
CA ALA A 302 -12.33 11.15 29.71
C ALA A 302 -12.06 10.81 31.18
N ARG A 303 -10.80 10.53 31.53
CA ARG A 303 -10.37 10.28 32.92
C ARG A 303 -10.64 11.49 33.83
N ASN A 304 -10.36 12.70 33.36
CA ASN A 304 -10.63 13.93 34.11
C ASN A 304 -12.14 14.12 34.36
N ARG A 305 -12.98 13.84 33.36
CA ARG A 305 -14.44 13.86 33.54
C ARG A 305 -14.91 12.85 34.58
N GLN A 306 -14.37 11.63 34.55
CA GLN A 306 -14.70 10.60 35.55
C GLN A 306 -14.28 11.02 36.95
N LEU A 307 -13.09 11.61 37.11
CA LEU A 307 -12.61 12.13 38.40
C LEU A 307 -13.48 13.26 38.94
N ILE A 308 -13.90 14.20 38.08
CA ILE A 308 -14.80 15.29 38.47
C ILE A 308 -16.16 14.73 38.90
N ALA A 309 -16.72 13.80 38.13
CA ALA A 309 -17.99 13.15 38.48
C ALA A 309 -17.92 12.35 39.79
N ALA A 310 -16.81 11.66 40.04
CA ALA A 310 -16.59 10.93 41.29
C ALA A 310 -16.53 11.89 42.49
N ARG A 311 -15.75 12.98 42.39
CA ARG A 311 -15.67 14.00 43.45
C ARG A 311 -17.01 14.69 43.72
N ALA A 312 -17.80 14.95 42.68
CA ALA A 312 -19.15 15.51 42.84
C ALA A 312 -20.09 14.55 43.59
N LYS A 313 -20.01 13.25 43.31
CA LYS A 313 -20.78 12.23 44.05
C LYS A 313 -20.37 12.14 45.51
N GLU A 314 -19.07 12.15 45.80
CA GLU A 314 -18.57 12.17 47.18
C GLU A 314 -19.04 13.41 47.95
N HIS A 315 -19.05 14.59 47.31
CA HIS A 315 -19.56 15.81 47.92
C HIS A 315 -21.05 15.71 48.24
N ALA A 316 -21.85 15.26 47.27
CA ALA A 316 -23.30 15.09 47.46
C ALA A 316 -23.62 14.09 48.58
N GLN A 317 -22.86 12.99 48.68
CA GLN A 317 -23.00 12.02 49.78
C GLN A 317 -22.68 12.64 51.14
N ARG A 318 -21.62 13.44 51.25
CA ARG A 318 -21.29 14.13 52.50
C ARG A 318 -22.35 15.14 52.91
N GLU A 319 -22.90 15.90 51.96
CA GLU A 319 -24.00 16.83 52.22
C GLU A 319 -25.26 16.10 52.68
N GLU A 320 -25.56 14.95 52.08
CA GLU A 320 -26.71 14.13 52.48
C GLU A 320 -26.52 13.52 53.88
N GLU A 321 -25.32 13.00 54.19
CA GLU A 321 -24.96 12.54 55.53
C GLU A 321 -25.05 13.66 56.58
N GLN A 322 -24.59 14.87 56.25
CA GLN A 322 -24.73 16.04 57.13
C GLN A 322 -26.20 16.38 57.38
N ARG A 323 -27.03 16.44 56.32
CA ARG A 323 -28.47 16.69 56.46
C ARG A 323 -29.18 15.61 57.28
N GLN A 324 -28.77 14.34 57.17
CA GLN A 324 -29.34 13.27 57.99
C GLN A 324 -28.93 13.39 59.46
N ARG A 325 -27.70 13.81 59.75
CA ARG A 325 -27.23 14.09 61.12
C ARG A 325 -27.97 15.27 61.75
N GLU A 326 -28.23 16.33 61.00
CA GLU A 326 -28.99 17.49 61.48
C GLU A 326 -30.46 17.17 61.77
N LYS A 327 -31.05 16.24 61.01
CA LYS A 327 -32.44 15.80 61.22
C LYS A 327 -32.63 14.87 62.41
N ASN A 328 -31.57 14.29 62.96
CA ASN A 328 -31.66 13.36 64.09
C ASN A 328 -30.68 13.78 65.21
N PRO A 329 -30.91 14.93 65.86
CA PRO A 329 -30.13 15.32 67.02
C PRO A 329 -30.42 14.35 68.17
N LYS A 330 -29.35 13.83 68.78
CA LYS A 330 -29.41 12.95 69.95
C LYS A 330 -30.05 13.62 71.15
#